data_AF-A0A4R7I0D0-F1
#
_entry.id   AF-A0A4R7I0D0-F1
#
_cell.length_a   1.000
_cell.length_b   1.000
_cell.length_c   1.000
_cell.angle_alpha   90.00
_cell.angle_beta   90.00
_cell.angle_gamma   90.00
#
_symmetry.space_group_name_H-M   'P 1'
#
loop_
_entity.id
_entity.type
_entity.pdbx_description
1 polymer ?
#
loop_
_entity_poly.entity_id
_entity_poly.type
_entity_poly.pdbx_seq_one_letter_code
_entity_poly.pdbx_strand_id
1 'polypeptide(L)'
;MIDFSTAWASVADVDGWMTDGQARALYDASASAPEGGTIVEIGSFQGRSTIILASAAPDGATVTAIDPHAGNDRGPQEIEGYADDAESDHARFNANLQRAGVADRVRHLRMFSDEALGEVAEIDVLYIDGAHRYGPALADIRQWGAKVRPGGTMLIHDSFSSIGVTGAIGRELLWSQRWRYVGRSRSLAIYRADTGVSSWKNAGRQLAQVPWFAKNVILKVLISAKILRGREWPY
;
A
#
# COMPACT_ATOMS: atom_id res chain seq x y z
N MET A 1 0.87 -19.02 -9.83
CA MET A 1 1.89 -18.03 -9.41
C MET A 1 3.06 -18.05 -10.39
N ILE A 2 3.62 -16.90 -10.75
CA ILE A 2 4.89 -16.77 -11.51
C ILE A 2 5.99 -16.30 -10.56
N ASP A 3 7.27 -16.52 -10.86
CA ASP A 3 8.36 -16.07 -10.00
C ASP A 3 8.48 -14.54 -9.93
N PHE A 4 9.12 -14.03 -8.88
CA PHE A 4 9.26 -12.59 -8.64
C PHE A 4 9.97 -11.84 -9.78
N SER A 5 10.97 -12.43 -10.42
CA SER A 5 11.73 -11.74 -11.47
C SER A 5 10.84 -11.52 -12.71
N THR A 6 10.04 -12.53 -13.07
CA THR A 6 9.05 -12.43 -14.13
C THR A 6 7.94 -11.43 -13.78
N ALA A 7 7.42 -11.48 -12.54
CA ALA A 7 6.40 -10.53 -12.07
C ALA A 7 6.91 -9.08 -12.06
N TRP A 8 8.16 -8.86 -11.64
CA TRP A 8 8.75 -7.52 -11.62
C TRP A 8 9.02 -6.98 -13.04
N ALA A 9 9.43 -7.84 -13.96
CA ALA A 9 9.62 -7.47 -15.35
C ALA A 9 8.30 -7.06 -16.04
N SER A 10 7.17 -7.69 -15.70
CA SER A 10 5.88 -7.40 -16.36
C SER A 10 5.33 -6.00 -16.06
N VAL A 11 5.77 -5.40 -14.94
CA VAL A 11 5.35 -4.07 -14.50
C VAL A 11 6.33 -2.95 -14.87
N ALA A 12 7.39 -3.24 -15.64
CA ALA A 12 8.40 -2.25 -16.00
C ALA A 12 7.80 -0.96 -16.59
N ASP A 13 6.87 -1.12 -17.53
CA ASP A 13 6.18 -0.03 -18.25
C ASP A 13 4.82 0.36 -17.66
N VAL A 14 4.55 0.00 -16.40
CA VAL A 14 3.31 0.40 -15.70
C VAL A 14 3.62 1.57 -14.76
N ASP A 15 2.96 2.70 -14.94
CA ASP A 15 3.18 3.86 -14.06
C ASP A 15 2.81 3.54 -12.60
N GLY A 16 3.60 4.05 -11.67
CA GLY A 16 3.40 3.90 -10.22
C GLY A 16 4.70 3.99 -9.42
N TRP A 17 4.63 4.37 -8.15
CA TRP A 17 5.80 4.60 -7.29
C TRP A 17 6.11 3.40 -6.41
N MET A 18 6.86 2.45 -6.95
CA MET A 18 7.22 1.23 -6.23
C MET A 18 8.65 0.80 -6.59
N THR A 19 9.51 0.64 -5.58
CA THR A 19 10.86 0.11 -5.78
C THR A 19 10.85 -1.43 -5.84
N ASP A 20 11.94 -2.04 -6.32
CA ASP A 20 12.12 -3.50 -6.35
C ASP A 20 11.91 -4.15 -4.97
N GLY A 21 12.49 -3.56 -3.91
CA GLY A 21 12.34 -4.05 -2.55
C GLY A 21 10.93 -3.88 -1.99
N GLN A 22 10.14 -2.92 -2.48
CA GLN A 22 8.74 -2.75 -2.08
C GLN A 22 7.86 -3.76 -2.82
N ALA A 23 8.09 -3.94 -4.12
CA ALA A 23 7.47 -4.98 -4.92
C ALA A 23 7.74 -6.36 -4.34
N ARG A 24 8.98 -6.64 -3.91
CA ARG A 24 9.33 -7.91 -3.26
C ARG A 24 8.55 -8.14 -1.97
N ALA A 25 8.39 -7.11 -1.14
CA ALA A 25 7.62 -7.21 0.10
C ALA A 25 6.12 -7.48 -0.17
N LEU A 26 5.53 -6.84 -1.18
CA LEU A 26 4.15 -7.10 -1.60
C LEU A 26 3.99 -8.52 -2.17
N TYR A 27 4.94 -8.94 -3.02
CA TYR A 27 4.97 -10.28 -3.59
C TYR A 27 5.01 -11.34 -2.47
N ASP A 28 5.95 -11.22 -1.53
CA ASP A 28 6.12 -12.19 -0.44
C ASP A 28 4.91 -12.19 0.50
N ALA A 29 4.30 -11.02 0.76
CA ALA A 29 3.08 -10.95 1.56
C ALA A 29 1.90 -11.63 0.86
N SER A 30 1.67 -11.34 -0.42
CA SER A 30 0.61 -11.97 -1.22
C SER A 30 0.79 -13.50 -1.29
N ALA A 31 2.01 -13.97 -1.56
CA ALA A 31 2.33 -15.39 -1.59
C ALA A 31 2.14 -16.09 -0.23
N SER A 32 2.11 -15.34 0.88
CA SER A 32 1.87 -15.89 2.22
C SER A 32 0.40 -16.03 2.58
N ALA A 33 -0.53 -15.55 1.73
CA ALA A 33 -1.95 -15.78 1.91
C ALA A 33 -2.26 -17.30 1.83
N PRO A 34 -3.35 -17.77 2.47
CA PRO A 34 -3.81 -19.14 2.27
C PRO A 34 -4.41 -19.32 0.85
N GLU A 35 -4.50 -20.57 0.38
CA GLU A 35 -5.35 -20.90 -0.77
C GLU A 35 -6.78 -20.44 -0.53
N GLY A 36 -7.42 -19.84 -1.53
CA GLY A 36 -8.74 -19.21 -1.34
C GLY A 36 -8.75 -17.94 -0.48
N GLY A 37 -7.58 -17.43 -0.07
CA GLY A 37 -7.44 -16.27 0.79
C GLY A 37 -7.87 -14.94 0.14
N THR A 38 -8.00 -13.90 0.95
CA THR A 38 -8.39 -12.56 0.51
C THR A 38 -7.25 -11.57 0.66
N ILE A 39 -6.84 -10.97 -0.46
CA ILE A 39 -5.83 -9.91 -0.55
C ILE A 39 -6.56 -8.63 -0.95
N VAL A 40 -6.33 -7.54 -0.23
CA VAL A 40 -6.95 -6.24 -0.51
C VAL A 40 -5.86 -5.18 -0.71
N GLU A 41 -6.02 -4.37 -1.74
CA GLU A 41 -5.26 -3.17 -2.00
C GLU A 41 -6.19 -1.96 -1.98
N ILE A 42 -5.77 -0.89 -1.30
CA ILE A 42 -6.43 0.42 -1.30
C ILE A 42 -5.47 1.41 -1.95
N GLY A 43 -5.92 2.05 -3.04
CA GLY A 43 -5.05 2.86 -3.92
C GLY A 43 -4.33 1.95 -4.90
N SER A 44 -4.89 1.83 -6.11
CA SER A 44 -4.39 0.92 -7.14
C SER A 44 -3.84 1.65 -8.35
N PHE A 45 -4.16 2.94 -8.54
CA PHE A 45 -3.69 3.79 -9.62
C PHE A 45 -3.77 3.05 -10.98
N GLN A 46 -2.66 2.89 -11.69
CA GLN A 46 -2.59 2.17 -12.98
C GLN A 46 -2.23 0.68 -12.85
N GLY A 47 -2.22 0.13 -11.64
CA GLY A 47 -2.18 -1.31 -11.38
C GLY A 47 -0.78 -1.90 -11.14
N ARG A 48 0.27 -1.08 -10.98
CA ARG A 48 1.66 -1.56 -10.83
C ARG A 48 1.81 -2.54 -9.66
N SER A 49 1.32 -2.17 -8.49
CA SER A 49 1.32 -3.01 -7.27
C SER A 49 0.27 -4.13 -7.36
N THR A 50 -0.91 -3.85 -7.91
CA THR A 50 -1.98 -4.85 -8.13
C THR A 50 -1.48 -6.05 -8.92
N ILE A 51 -0.71 -5.82 -9.99
CA ILE A 51 -0.13 -6.88 -10.82
C ILE A 51 0.83 -7.75 -10.00
N ILE A 52 1.68 -7.14 -9.17
CA ILE A 52 2.61 -7.87 -8.29
C ILE A 52 1.84 -8.71 -7.27
N LEU A 53 0.82 -8.15 -6.63
CA LEU A 53 -0.04 -8.86 -5.70
C LEU A 53 -0.72 -10.05 -6.39
N ALA A 54 -1.32 -9.85 -7.56
CA ALA A 54 -2.03 -10.91 -8.29
C ALA A 54 -1.10 -11.99 -8.86
N SER A 55 0.11 -11.64 -9.26
CA SER A 55 1.12 -12.58 -9.78
C SER A 55 1.59 -13.59 -8.73
N ALA A 56 1.63 -13.15 -7.46
CA ALA A 56 2.05 -13.93 -6.30
C ALA A 56 0.89 -14.60 -5.55
N ALA A 57 -0.36 -14.24 -5.85
CA ALA A 57 -1.51 -14.75 -5.14
C ALA A 57 -1.62 -16.29 -5.31
N PRO A 58 -1.85 -17.05 -4.22
CA PRO A 58 -2.11 -18.48 -4.28
C PRO A 58 -3.34 -18.81 -5.11
N ASP A 59 -3.49 -20.07 -5.48
CA ASP A 59 -4.66 -20.51 -6.25
C ASP A 59 -5.95 -20.35 -5.43
N GLY A 60 -7.01 -19.93 -6.11
CA GLY A 60 -8.29 -19.57 -5.50
C GLY A 60 -8.30 -18.26 -4.70
N ALA A 61 -7.14 -17.66 -4.39
CA ALA A 61 -7.10 -16.40 -3.68
C ALA A 61 -7.65 -15.25 -4.53
N THR A 62 -8.42 -14.36 -3.91
CA THR A 62 -9.01 -13.18 -4.55
C THR A 62 -8.18 -11.95 -4.22
N VAL A 63 -7.76 -11.20 -5.24
CA VAL A 63 -7.18 -9.86 -5.08
C VAL A 63 -8.27 -8.83 -5.33
N THR A 64 -8.63 -8.05 -4.32
CA THR A 64 -9.55 -6.91 -4.46
C THR A 64 -8.75 -5.62 -4.49
N ALA A 65 -8.81 -4.92 -5.63
CA ALA A 65 -8.21 -3.60 -5.84
C ALA A 65 -9.28 -2.52 -5.65
N ILE A 66 -9.04 -1.54 -4.78
CA ILE A 66 -9.99 -0.49 -4.43
C ILE A 66 -9.39 0.85 -4.78
N ASP A 67 -9.94 1.50 -5.79
CA ASP A 67 -9.53 2.84 -6.20
C ASP A 67 -10.74 3.53 -6.83
N PRO A 68 -11.15 4.72 -6.36
CA PRO A 68 -12.27 5.42 -6.99
C PRO A 68 -11.94 5.84 -8.44
N HIS A 69 -10.64 5.91 -8.80
CA HIS A 69 -10.16 6.56 -10.00
C HIS A 69 -10.88 7.89 -10.19
N ALA A 70 -10.76 8.76 -9.18
CA ALA A 70 -11.38 10.09 -9.11
C ALA A 70 -10.38 11.22 -9.48
N GLY A 71 -9.14 10.86 -9.81
CA GLY A 71 -8.10 11.76 -10.28
C GLY A 71 -7.41 12.57 -9.18
N ASN A 72 -7.81 12.42 -7.91
CA ASN A 72 -7.20 13.09 -6.77
C ASN A 72 -6.18 12.18 -6.06
N ASP A 73 -5.31 12.79 -5.23
CA ASP A 73 -4.27 12.09 -4.46
C ASP A 73 -3.47 11.07 -5.31
N ARG A 74 -3.25 11.37 -6.60
CA ARG A 74 -2.64 10.45 -7.59
C ARG A 74 -1.17 10.16 -7.32
N GLY A 75 -0.48 11.07 -6.62
CA GLY A 75 0.96 10.96 -6.39
C GLY A 75 1.57 12.23 -5.82
N PRO A 76 2.92 12.32 -5.75
CA PRO A 76 3.61 13.49 -5.21
C PRO A 76 3.22 14.78 -5.94
N GLN A 77 2.62 15.73 -5.20
CA GLN A 77 2.10 17.02 -5.69
C GLN A 77 0.82 16.95 -6.55
N GLU A 78 0.22 15.77 -6.74
CA GLU A 78 -1.03 15.59 -7.50
C GLU A 78 -2.21 15.35 -6.56
N ILE A 79 -2.58 16.37 -5.78
CA ILE A 79 -3.62 16.28 -4.74
C ILE A 79 -5.03 16.54 -5.32
N GLU A 80 -5.14 17.41 -6.32
CA GLU A 80 -6.41 17.83 -6.90
C GLU A 80 -6.90 16.88 -7.98
N GLY A 81 -8.22 16.65 -8.03
CA GLY A 81 -8.85 15.71 -8.95
C GLY A 81 -9.25 16.33 -10.28
N TYR A 82 -8.84 15.70 -11.38
CA TYR A 82 -9.29 16.02 -12.74
C TYR A 82 -9.98 14.82 -13.37
N ALA A 83 -11.19 15.01 -13.91
CA ALA A 83 -12.02 13.90 -14.41
C ALA A 83 -11.39 13.12 -15.57
N ASP A 84 -10.71 13.81 -16.50
CA ASP A 84 -10.05 13.17 -17.64
C ASP A 84 -8.89 12.27 -17.21
N ASP A 85 -8.11 12.76 -16.24
CA ASP A 85 -7.02 12.02 -15.60
C ASP A 85 -7.54 10.77 -14.88
N ALA A 86 -8.67 10.91 -14.19
CA ALA A 86 -9.39 9.86 -13.50
C ALA A 86 -9.79 8.71 -14.45
N GLU A 87 -10.42 9.03 -15.57
CA GLU A 87 -10.84 8.03 -16.56
C GLU A 87 -9.64 7.41 -17.30
N SER A 88 -8.61 8.21 -17.60
CA SER A 88 -7.36 7.72 -18.20
C SER A 88 -6.69 6.67 -17.32
N ASP A 89 -6.57 6.91 -16.01
CA ASP A 89 -5.97 5.93 -15.10
C ASP A 89 -6.80 4.66 -15.00
N HIS A 90 -8.11 4.77 -14.90
CA HIS A 90 -9.00 3.61 -14.89
C HIS A 90 -8.84 2.76 -16.16
N ALA A 91 -8.78 3.39 -17.33
CA ALA A 91 -8.55 2.71 -18.59
C ALA A 91 -7.18 2.01 -18.61
N ARG A 92 -6.12 2.70 -18.16
CA ARG A 92 -4.75 2.15 -18.08
C ARG A 92 -4.65 1.01 -17.09
N PHE A 93 -5.30 1.11 -15.92
CA PHE A 93 -5.38 0.05 -14.92
C PHE A 93 -5.89 -1.24 -15.55
N ASN A 94 -7.06 -1.21 -16.20
CA ASN A 94 -7.64 -2.38 -16.84
C ASN A 94 -6.76 -2.94 -17.97
N ALA A 95 -6.21 -2.06 -18.82
CA ALA A 95 -5.33 -2.47 -19.91
C ALA A 95 -4.03 -3.12 -19.41
N ASN A 96 -3.45 -2.60 -18.33
CA ASN A 96 -2.24 -3.15 -17.72
C ASN A 96 -2.50 -4.52 -17.08
N LEU A 97 -3.62 -4.71 -16.38
CA LEU A 97 -4.00 -6.02 -15.84
C LEU A 97 -4.19 -7.07 -16.94
N GLN A 98 -4.83 -6.68 -18.05
CA GLN A 98 -5.01 -7.56 -19.22
C GLN A 98 -3.66 -7.93 -19.83
N ARG A 99 -2.79 -6.94 -20.08
CA ARG A 99 -1.45 -7.15 -20.64
C ARG A 99 -0.58 -8.05 -19.75
N ALA A 100 -0.72 -7.94 -18.43
CA ALA A 100 -0.02 -8.78 -17.48
C ALA A 100 -0.66 -10.17 -17.28
N GLY A 101 -1.84 -10.43 -17.87
CA GLY A 101 -2.53 -11.72 -17.78
C GLY A 101 -3.13 -12.03 -16.41
N VAL A 102 -3.40 -11.00 -15.59
CA VAL A 102 -3.92 -11.15 -14.22
C VAL A 102 -5.33 -10.60 -14.03
N ALA A 103 -5.95 -10.03 -15.07
CA ALA A 103 -7.26 -9.38 -14.99
C ALA A 103 -8.34 -10.28 -14.35
N ASP A 104 -8.40 -11.56 -14.72
CA ASP A 104 -9.40 -12.50 -14.20
C ASP A 104 -9.20 -12.86 -12.71
N ARG A 105 -8.05 -12.51 -12.12
CA ARG A 105 -7.72 -12.74 -10.71
C ARG A 105 -7.96 -11.52 -9.84
N VAL A 106 -8.32 -10.38 -10.45
CA VAL A 106 -8.48 -9.09 -9.76
C VAL A 106 -9.94 -8.67 -9.81
N ARG A 107 -10.54 -8.50 -8.63
CA ARG A 107 -11.82 -7.82 -8.46
C ARG A 107 -11.56 -6.33 -8.25
N HIS A 108 -11.87 -5.52 -9.25
CA HIS A 108 -11.74 -4.07 -9.13
C HIS A 108 -13.02 -3.44 -8.56
N LEU A 109 -12.90 -2.70 -7.46
CA LEU A 109 -13.97 -1.90 -6.87
C LEU A 109 -13.67 -0.41 -7.12
N ARG A 110 -14.31 0.15 -8.15
CA ARG A 110 -14.16 1.57 -8.52
C ARG A 110 -14.99 2.48 -7.60
N MET A 111 -14.56 2.65 -6.36
CA MET A 111 -15.23 3.46 -5.33
C MET A 111 -14.27 3.87 -4.22
N PHE A 112 -14.69 4.77 -3.34
CA PHE A 112 -13.87 5.17 -2.19
C PHE A 112 -13.75 4.04 -1.15
N SER A 113 -12.65 4.06 -0.40
CA SER A 113 -12.32 2.99 0.56
C SER A 113 -13.31 2.90 1.73
N ASP A 114 -13.97 3.99 2.10
CA ASP A 114 -15.02 4.02 3.12
C ASP A 114 -16.34 3.42 2.61
N GLU A 115 -16.66 3.61 1.34
CA GLU A 115 -17.82 3.01 0.69
C GLU A 115 -17.65 1.50 0.46
N ALA A 116 -16.42 1.06 0.16
CA ALA A 116 -16.11 -0.36 -0.12
C ALA A 116 -16.07 -1.28 1.12
N LEU A 117 -16.25 -0.75 2.34
CA LEU A 117 -16.12 -1.55 3.58
C LEU A 117 -17.11 -2.73 3.66
N GLY A 118 -18.27 -2.64 3.00
CA GLY A 118 -19.27 -3.70 2.92
C GLY A 118 -18.92 -4.84 1.96
N GLU A 119 -18.01 -4.60 1.02
CA GLU A 119 -17.68 -5.53 -0.08
C GLU A 119 -16.67 -6.61 0.30
N VAL A 120 -16.02 -6.47 1.46
CA VAL A 120 -15.00 -7.39 1.97
C VAL A 120 -15.23 -7.68 3.44
N ALA A 121 -15.41 -8.95 3.80
CA ALA A 121 -15.64 -9.38 5.18
C ALA A 121 -14.34 -9.55 5.98
N GLU A 122 -13.41 -10.37 5.48
CA GLU A 122 -12.17 -10.74 6.15
C GLU A 122 -10.98 -10.68 5.19
N ILE A 123 -9.79 -10.41 5.73
CA ILE A 123 -8.59 -10.14 4.94
C ILE A 123 -7.40 -10.92 5.51
N ASP A 124 -6.63 -11.56 4.63
CA ASP A 124 -5.38 -12.23 4.99
C ASP A 124 -4.17 -11.33 4.73
N VAL A 125 -4.22 -10.51 3.67
CA VAL A 125 -3.20 -9.50 3.32
C VAL A 125 -3.88 -8.19 2.95
N LEU A 126 -3.52 -7.12 3.65
CA LEU A 126 -3.98 -5.76 3.37
C LEU A 126 -2.81 -4.88 2.93
N TYR A 127 -2.96 -4.18 1.81
CA TYR A 127 -2.03 -3.15 1.36
C TYR A 127 -2.76 -1.79 1.30
N ILE A 128 -2.21 -0.79 1.98
CA ILE A 128 -2.76 0.58 2.05
C ILE A 128 -1.77 1.54 1.37
N ASP A 129 -2.21 2.14 0.26
CA ASP A 129 -1.47 3.09 -0.58
C ASP A 129 -2.41 4.12 -1.26
N GLY A 130 -3.55 4.41 -0.63
CA GLY A 130 -4.54 5.36 -1.14
C GLY A 130 -4.25 6.77 -0.67
N ALA A 131 -4.91 7.19 0.41
CA ALA A 131 -4.85 8.58 0.85
C ALA A 131 -3.63 8.88 1.74
N HIS A 132 -2.95 10.00 1.45
CA HIS A 132 -1.73 10.41 2.14
C HIS A 132 -1.96 11.41 3.29
N ARG A 133 -3.20 11.88 3.45
CA ARG A 133 -3.63 12.78 4.52
C ARG A 133 -3.95 12.00 5.80
N TYR A 134 -3.66 12.60 6.95
CA TYR A 134 -3.80 11.95 8.26
C TYR A 134 -5.18 11.31 8.51
N GLY A 135 -6.26 12.05 8.28
CA GLY A 135 -7.63 11.58 8.56
C GLY A 135 -8.00 10.33 7.75
N PRO A 136 -7.98 10.41 6.41
CA PRO A 136 -8.23 9.26 5.54
C PRO A 136 -7.27 8.08 5.79
N ALA A 137 -5.96 8.32 5.90
CA ALA A 137 -5.00 7.24 6.18
C ALA A 137 -5.29 6.53 7.51
N LEU A 138 -5.64 7.29 8.56
CA LEU A 138 -6.03 6.73 9.85
C LEU A 138 -7.33 5.93 9.76
N ALA A 139 -8.30 6.40 8.97
CA ALA A 139 -9.55 5.71 8.74
C ALA A 139 -9.30 4.36 8.03
N ASP A 140 -8.42 4.34 7.03
CA ASP A 140 -8.07 3.11 6.31
C ASP A 140 -7.37 2.11 7.24
N ILE A 141 -6.31 2.55 7.94
CA ILE A 141 -5.56 1.70 8.89
C ILE A 141 -6.48 1.08 9.94
N ARG A 142 -7.47 1.83 10.45
CA ARG A 142 -8.41 1.35 11.46
C ARG A 142 -9.44 0.39 10.88
N GLN A 143 -10.19 0.84 9.89
CA GLN A 143 -11.41 0.16 9.45
C GLN A 143 -11.06 -1.09 8.64
N TRP A 144 -10.09 -0.98 7.73
CA TRP A 144 -9.60 -2.12 6.96
C TRP A 144 -8.69 -3.01 7.80
N GLY A 145 -7.86 -2.43 8.67
CA GLY A 145 -7.04 -3.21 9.61
C GLY A 145 -7.88 -4.07 10.57
N ALA A 146 -9.07 -3.63 10.98
CA ALA A 146 -9.97 -4.42 11.82
C ALA A 146 -10.43 -5.73 11.15
N LYS A 147 -10.51 -5.75 9.80
CA LYS A 147 -10.91 -6.90 8.99
C LYS A 147 -9.78 -7.90 8.75
N VAL A 148 -8.53 -7.53 9.04
CA VAL A 148 -7.38 -8.43 8.88
C VAL A 148 -7.41 -9.52 9.94
N ARG A 149 -7.46 -10.79 9.54
CA ARG A 149 -7.54 -11.94 10.46
C ARG A 149 -6.31 -12.01 11.39
N PRO A 150 -6.42 -12.64 12.57
CA PRO A 150 -5.26 -12.99 13.37
C PRO A 150 -4.21 -13.75 12.54
N GLY A 151 -2.95 -13.33 12.65
CA GLY A 151 -1.85 -13.86 11.82
C GLY A 151 -1.75 -13.26 10.41
N GLY A 152 -2.70 -12.42 9.99
CA GLY A 152 -2.65 -11.72 8.71
C GLY A 152 -1.58 -10.61 8.65
N THR A 153 -1.34 -10.10 7.45
CA THR A 153 -0.33 -9.08 7.16
C THR A 153 -0.97 -7.78 6.72
N MET A 154 -0.46 -6.65 7.21
CA MET A 154 -0.81 -5.32 6.71
C MET A 154 0.45 -4.58 6.27
N LEU A 155 0.44 -4.04 5.06
CA LEU A 155 1.49 -3.19 4.50
C LEU A 155 0.94 -1.78 4.31
N ILE A 156 1.73 -0.78 4.66
CA ILE A 156 1.33 0.63 4.55
C ILE A 156 2.45 1.38 3.82
N HIS A 157 2.18 1.90 2.64
CA HIS A 157 3.13 2.72 1.90
C HIS A 157 3.24 4.12 2.52
N ASP A 158 4.27 4.87 2.13
CA ASP A 158 4.55 6.22 2.59
C ASP A 158 4.74 6.38 4.11
N SER A 159 4.91 5.24 4.81
CA SER A 159 5.21 5.14 6.22
C SER A 159 6.56 5.74 6.54
N PHE A 160 6.61 6.57 7.58
CA PHE A 160 7.79 7.33 7.97
C PHE A 160 8.29 8.29 6.87
N SER A 161 7.50 8.58 5.82
CA SER A 161 7.88 9.48 4.72
C SER A 161 6.84 10.58 4.50
N SER A 162 5.54 10.25 4.60
CA SER A 162 4.44 11.21 4.67
C SER A 162 4.14 11.58 6.12
N ILE A 163 3.96 12.87 6.41
CA ILE A 163 3.58 13.33 7.76
C ILE A 163 2.20 12.78 8.14
N GLY A 164 1.25 12.77 7.20
CA GLY A 164 -0.12 12.31 7.44
C GLY A 164 -0.16 10.83 7.79
N VAL A 165 0.44 10.00 6.95
CA VAL A 165 0.50 8.54 7.14
C VAL A 165 1.30 8.17 8.38
N THR A 166 2.47 8.80 8.60
CA THR A 166 3.30 8.53 9.78
C THR A 166 2.58 8.93 11.07
N GLY A 167 1.82 10.03 11.06
CA GLY A 167 0.97 10.43 12.18
C GLY A 167 -0.13 9.39 12.46
N ALA A 168 -0.78 8.87 11.41
CA ALA A 168 -1.82 7.85 11.54
C ALA A 168 -1.27 6.54 12.13
N ILE A 169 -0.11 6.10 11.67
CA ILE A 169 0.64 4.97 12.24
C ILE A 169 0.98 5.22 13.70
N GLY A 170 1.51 6.40 14.03
CA GLY A 170 1.84 6.77 15.41
C GLY A 170 0.62 6.72 16.33
N ARG A 171 -0.55 7.16 15.83
CA ARG A 171 -1.80 7.19 16.58
C ARG A 171 -2.38 5.80 16.83
N GLU A 172 -2.30 4.91 15.85
CA GLU A 172 -3.03 3.62 15.86
C GLU A 172 -2.14 2.42 16.19
N LEU A 173 -0.92 2.38 15.66
CA LEU A 173 -0.07 1.18 15.64
C LEU A 173 1.07 1.24 16.64
N LEU A 174 1.49 2.42 17.09
CA LEU A 174 2.66 2.59 17.96
C LEU A 174 2.56 1.76 19.24
N TRP A 175 1.40 1.82 19.89
CA TRP A 175 1.12 1.16 21.17
C TRP A 175 0.20 -0.05 21.03
N SER A 176 -0.08 -0.49 19.80
CA SER A 176 -1.01 -1.57 19.53
C SER A 176 -0.57 -2.89 20.19
N GLN A 177 -1.53 -3.63 20.73
CA GLN A 177 -1.35 -5.00 21.22
C GLN A 177 -1.72 -6.05 20.17
N ARG A 178 -2.36 -5.63 19.07
CA ARG A 178 -2.75 -6.48 17.95
C ARG A 178 -1.70 -6.46 16.84
N TRP A 179 -1.06 -5.33 16.62
CA TRP A 179 -0.16 -5.12 15.48
C TRP A 179 1.30 -5.13 15.90
N ARG A 180 2.05 -6.09 15.36
CA ARG A 180 3.51 -6.12 15.46
C ARG A 180 4.15 -5.46 14.25
N TYR A 181 4.99 -4.47 14.49
CA TYR A 181 5.90 -3.96 13.46
C TYR A 181 6.98 -5.00 13.17
N VAL A 182 7.03 -5.44 11.91
CA VAL A 182 8.01 -6.42 11.40
C VAL A 182 9.26 -5.71 10.93
N GLY A 183 9.08 -4.65 10.14
CA GLY A 183 10.16 -3.93 9.46
C GLY A 183 9.60 -3.06 8.35
N ARG A 184 10.48 -2.60 7.45
CA ARG A 184 10.09 -1.81 6.29
C ARG A 184 11.04 -2.02 5.12
N SER A 185 10.53 -1.79 3.92
CA SER A 185 11.31 -1.57 2.71
C SER A 185 11.13 -0.11 2.28
N ARG A 186 12.13 0.73 2.56
CA ARG A 186 12.01 2.20 2.40
C ARG A 186 10.76 2.72 3.13
N SER A 187 9.81 3.37 2.45
CA SER A 187 8.56 3.84 3.08
C SER A 187 7.46 2.79 3.23
N LEU A 188 7.66 1.56 2.76
CA LEU A 188 6.67 0.50 2.92
C LEU A 188 6.87 -0.22 4.25
N ALA A 189 6.04 0.09 5.25
CA ALA A 189 6.06 -0.59 6.55
C ALA A 189 5.25 -1.90 6.51
N ILE A 190 5.70 -2.89 7.27
CA ILE A 190 5.07 -4.23 7.34
C ILE A 190 4.65 -4.50 8.78
N TYR A 191 3.38 -4.87 8.96
CA TYR A 191 2.78 -5.24 10.23
C TYR A 191 2.17 -6.64 10.17
N ARG A 192 2.21 -7.36 11.30
CA ARG A 192 1.53 -8.65 11.48
C ARG A 192 0.50 -8.55 12.59
N ALA A 193 -0.68 -9.12 12.37
CA ALA A 193 -1.78 -9.18 13.33
C ALA A 193 -1.52 -10.27 14.39
N ASP A 194 -0.44 -10.12 15.16
CA ASP A 194 -0.05 -11.08 16.19
C ASP A 194 -0.54 -10.61 17.57
N THR A 195 -1.35 -11.42 18.23
CA THR A 195 -1.77 -11.16 19.61
C THR A 195 -0.62 -11.42 20.59
N GLY A 196 -0.46 -10.57 21.61
CA GLY A 196 0.46 -10.82 22.73
C GLY A 196 1.85 -10.21 22.61
N VAL A 197 2.04 -9.25 21.71
CA VAL A 197 3.31 -8.53 21.55
C VAL A 197 3.45 -7.47 22.64
N SER A 198 4.63 -7.40 23.28
CA SER A 198 4.94 -6.33 24.21
C SER A 198 4.89 -4.97 23.51
N SER A 199 3.91 -4.13 23.87
CA SER A 199 3.70 -2.80 23.26
C SER A 199 4.96 -1.93 23.33
N TRP A 200 5.77 -2.02 24.39
CA TRP A 200 6.99 -1.23 24.54
C TRP A 200 8.09 -1.63 23.56
N LYS A 201 8.34 -2.93 23.39
CA LYS A 201 9.32 -3.41 22.39
C LYS A 201 8.87 -3.07 20.97
N ASN A 202 7.57 -3.19 20.72
CA ASN A 202 6.98 -2.83 19.43
C ASN A 202 7.10 -1.33 19.13
N ALA A 203 6.76 -0.48 20.12
CA ALA A 203 6.91 0.96 20.02
C ALA A 203 8.37 1.37 19.80
N GLY A 204 9.31 0.77 20.55
CA GLY A 204 10.74 1.04 20.40
C GLY A 204 11.27 0.77 18.98
N ARG A 205 10.81 -0.31 18.32
CA ARG A 205 11.20 -0.61 16.92
C ARG A 205 10.68 0.43 15.92
N GLN A 206 9.48 0.96 16.16
CA GLN A 206 8.89 2.01 15.33
C GLN A 206 9.57 3.36 15.59
N LEU A 207 9.83 3.72 16.85
CA LEU A 207 10.56 4.94 17.22
C LEU A 207 11.99 4.96 16.69
N ALA A 208 12.62 3.80 16.53
CA ALA A 208 13.93 3.69 15.87
C ALA A 208 13.92 4.18 14.40
N GLN A 209 12.74 4.34 13.78
CA GLN A 209 12.61 4.88 12.42
C GLN A 209 12.53 6.42 12.38
N VAL A 210 12.40 7.10 13.53
CA VAL A 210 12.29 8.56 13.60
C VAL A 210 13.45 9.30 12.91
N PRO A 211 14.74 8.88 13.02
CA PRO A 211 15.82 9.52 12.28
C PRO A 211 15.65 9.43 10.76
N TRP A 212 15.12 8.31 10.26
CA TRP A 212 14.82 8.15 8.84
C TRP A 212 13.67 9.07 8.41
N PHE A 213 12.61 9.16 9.23
CA PHE A 213 11.51 10.08 8.98
C PHE A 213 11.95 11.54 8.93
N ALA A 214 12.72 11.98 9.93
CA ALA A 214 13.27 13.33 9.97
C ALA A 214 14.10 13.64 8.72
N LYS A 215 14.96 12.70 8.30
CA LYS A 215 15.74 12.83 7.06
C LYS A 215 14.84 13.01 5.83
N ASN A 216 13.77 12.22 5.66
CA ASN A 216 12.90 12.35 4.50
C ASN A 216 12.09 13.63 4.49
N VAL A 217 11.57 14.06 5.64
CA VAL A 217 10.87 15.34 5.76
C VAL A 217 11.79 16.48 5.33
N ILE A 218 13.05 16.49 5.81
CA ILE A 218 14.05 17.48 5.39
C ILE A 218 14.29 17.42 3.89
N LEU A 219 14.49 16.23 3.32
CA LEU A 219 14.70 16.07 1.87
C LEU A 219 13.50 16.59 1.05
N LYS A 220 12.27 16.24 1.43
CA LYS A 220 11.04 16.70 0.76
C LYS A 220 10.91 18.23 0.83
N VAL A 221 11.24 18.84 1.98
CA VAL A 221 11.26 20.30 2.13
C VAL A 221 12.29 20.93 1.18
N LEU A 222 13.52 20.40 1.12
CA LEU A 222 14.57 20.90 0.24
C LEU A 222 14.25 20.74 -1.25
N ILE A 223 13.60 19.64 -1.64
CA ILE A 223 13.13 19.42 -3.03
C ILE A 223 12.00 20.40 -3.36
N SER A 224 11.01 20.54 -2.48
CA SER A 224 9.88 21.47 -2.66
C SER A 224 10.34 22.92 -2.76
N ALA A 225 11.38 23.29 -2.00
CA ALA A 225 12.03 24.60 -2.07
C ALA A 225 12.93 24.78 -3.31
N LYS A 226 13.02 23.78 -4.20
CA LYS A 226 13.87 23.75 -5.41
C LYS A 226 15.38 23.93 -5.13
N ILE A 227 15.82 23.60 -3.91
CA ILE A 227 17.22 23.63 -3.48
C ILE A 227 17.97 22.39 -4.00
N LEU A 228 17.35 21.21 -3.93
CA LEU A 228 17.90 19.95 -4.45
C LEU A 228 17.20 19.55 -5.75
N ARG A 229 17.60 20.17 -6.87
CA ARG A 229 17.04 19.86 -8.20
C ARG A 229 17.53 18.49 -8.69
N GLY A 230 16.64 17.72 -9.33
CA GLY A 230 16.98 16.46 -9.99
C GLY A 230 17.15 15.25 -9.06
N ARG A 231 16.86 15.37 -7.76
CA ARG A 231 16.77 14.21 -6.87
C ARG A 231 15.37 13.59 -6.93
N GLU A 232 15.33 12.26 -6.88
CA GLU A 232 14.08 11.51 -6.72
C GLU A 232 13.42 11.82 -5.38
N TRP A 233 12.08 11.80 -5.38
CA TRP A 233 11.29 11.93 -4.17
C TRP A 233 11.54 10.71 -3.27
N PRO A 234 11.80 10.90 -1.97
CA PRO A 234 12.04 9.77 -1.08
C PRO A 234 10.71 9.09 -0.74
N TYR A 235 10.30 8.14 -1.57
CA TYR A 235 9.39 7.04 -1.23
C TYR A 235 10.22 5.79 -0.89
#